data_AF-A0A173Y0F4-F1
#
_entry.id   AF-A0A173Y0F4-F1
#
_cell.length_a   1.000
_cell.length_b   1.000
_cell.length_c   1.000
_cell.angle_alpha   90.00
_cell.angle_beta   90.00
_cell.angle_gamma   90.00
#
_symmetry.space_group_name_H-M   'P 1'
#
loop_
_entity.id
_entity.type
_entity.pdbx_description
1 polymer ?
#
loop_
_entity_poly.entity_id
_entity_poly.type
_entity_poly.pdbx_seq_one_letter_code
_entity_poly.pdbx_strand_id
1 'polypeptide(L)'
;MKNKKKMCFGVIIGTRAYFNSELAKDVRKQLLETLTKEGYDYVILPEDATPTGSSSIETREDGLKCAKLFRENRDRIDGIIVSLPNFGFEIGIINAISVADLNVPVLVQACDDENDKVDLDSRRDAFCGKISVCNNLYQYGIPFTDTTLHTYSIYSDLLAADINKFAAICRVVNGLRHARIGAIGTRPAGFQTVRASEKLLQASGITVVPGKHSASCVFFSPLFLPTFVASL
;
A
#
# COMPACT_ATOMS: atom_id res chain seq x y z
N MET A 1 -21.38 3.43 15.03
CA MET A 1 -20.53 2.72 14.05
C MET A 1 -19.77 3.78 13.26
N LYS A 2 -18.42 3.85 13.33
CA LYS A 2 -17.64 4.80 12.53
C LYS A 2 -17.87 4.48 11.04
N ASN A 3 -18.22 5.48 10.23
CA ASN A 3 -18.25 5.37 8.77
C ASN A 3 -16.94 4.72 8.31
N LYS A 4 -17.01 3.47 7.82
CA LYS A 4 -15.84 2.79 7.25
C LYS A 4 -15.54 3.49 5.94
N LYS A 5 -14.59 4.42 5.96
CA LYS A 5 -13.99 4.98 4.76
C LYS A 5 -13.58 3.82 3.85
N LYS A 6 -13.97 3.87 2.57
CA LYS A 6 -13.52 2.91 1.57
C LYS A 6 -12.00 2.97 1.50
N MET A 7 -11.36 1.81 1.58
CA MET A 7 -9.91 1.66 1.40
C MET A 7 -9.54 2.16 0.01
N CYS A 8 -8.53 3.01 -0.09
CA CYS A 8 -8.14 3.63 -1.35
C CYS A 8 -6.68 3.34 -1.69
N PHE A 9 -6.42 2.93 -2.93
CA PHE A 9 -5.07 2.63 -3.40
C PHE A 9 -4.53 3.69 -4.36
N GLY A 10 -3.27 4.09 -4.18
CA GLY A 10 -2.52 4.76 -5.22
C GLY A 10 -2.12 3.72 -6.27
N VAL A 11 -2.46 3.92 -7.53
CA VAL A 11 -2.15 2.96 -8.61
C VAL A 11 -1.08 3.55 -9.52
N ILE A 12 -0.04 2.76 -9.76
CA ILE A 12 1.05 3.06 -10.69
C ILE A 12 1.08 1.97 -11.75
N ILE A 13 0.97 2.38 -13.02
CA ILE A 13 1.23 1.50 -14.17
C ILE A 13 2.63 1.81 -14.69
N GLY A 14 3.53 0.82 -14.65
CA GLY A 14 4.90 0.98 -15.12
C GLY A 14 5.08 0.52 -16.56
N THR A 15 5.55 1.38 -17.44
CA THR A 15 5.95 1.00 -18.81
C THR A 15 7.24 1.72 -19.22
N ARG A 16 7.72 1.46 -20.43
CA ARG A 16 8.80 2.22 -21.08
C ARG A 16 8.43 2.49 -22.53
N ALA A 17 8.94 3.59 -23.08
CA ALA A 17 8.65 4.06 -24.44
C ALA A 17 8.95 3.06 -25.58
N TYR A 18 9.76 2.04 -25.31
CA TYR A 18 10.07 0.97 -26.28
C TYR A 18 9.01 -0.14 -26.37
N PHE A 19 8.04 -0.18 -25.45
CA PHE A 19 7.00 -1.20 -25.40
C PHE A 19 5.65 -0.65 -25.86
N ASN A 20 4.81 -1.55 -26.36
CA ASN A 20 3.46 -1.23 -26.81
C ASN A 20 2.59 -0.67 -25.66
N SER A 21 2.11 0.57 -25.83
CA SER A 21 1.27 1.26 -24.84
C SER A 21 -0.12 0.63 -24.68
N GLU A 22 -0.61 -0.14 -25.66
CA GLU A 22 -1.88 -0.85 -25.56
C GLU A 22 -1.88 -1.89 -24.43
N LEU A 23 -0.73 -2.53 -24.18
CA LEU A 23 -0.58 -3.46 -23.05
C LEU A 23 -0.74 -2.74 -21.70
N ALA A 24 -0.30 -1.48 -21.61
CA ALA A 24 -0.47 -0.67 -20.41
C ALA A 24 -1.92 -0.22 -20.23
N LYS A 25 -2.63 0.12 -21.31
CA LYS A 25 -4.06 0.45 -21.28
C LYS A 25 -4.91 -0.74 -20.85
N ASP A 26 -4.63 -1.92 -21.39
CA ASP A 26 -5.29 -3.18 -21.04
C ASP A 26 -5.14 -3.52 -19.56
N VAL A 27 -3.91 -3.52 -19.06
CA VAL A 27 -3.62 -3.79 -17.65
C VAL A 27 -4.23 -2.74 -16.73
N ARG A 28 -4.18 -1.45 -17.10
CA ARG A 28 -4.85 -0.39 -16.37
C ARG A 28 -6.35 -0.66 -16.26
N LYS A 29 -7.02 -0.92 -17.38
CA LYS A 29 -8.46 -1.17 -17.43
C LYS A 29 -8.84 -2.34 -16.51
N GLN A 30 -8.21 -3.49 -16.69
CA GLN A 30 -8.53 -4.70 -15.91
C GLN A 30 -8.25 -4.52 -14.41
N LEU A 31 -7.16 -3.84 -14.05
CA LEU A 31 -6.83 -3.56 -12.65
C LEU A 31 -7.88 -2.64 -12.00
N LEU A 32 -8.26 -1.56 -12.67
CA LEU A 32 -9.26 -0.62 -12.13
C LEU A 32 -10.66 -1.23 -12.04
N GLU A 33 -11.05 -2.06 -13.02
CA GLU A 33 -12.28 -2.85 -12.96
C GLU A 33 -12.28 -3.81 -11.77
N THR A 34 -11.17 -4.52 -11.54
CA THR A 34 -11.03 -5.43 -10.40
C THR A 34 -11.11 -4.68 -9.07
N LEU A 35 -10.40 -3.56 -8.93
CA LEU A 35 -10.48 -2.72 -7.72
C LEU A 35 -11.90 -2.24 -7.44
N THR A 36 -12.62 -1.80 -8.47
CA THR A 36 -14.01 -1.33 -8.35
C THR A 36 -14.94 -2.47 -7.94
N LYS A 37 -14.80 -3.65 -8.56
CA LYS A 37 -15.58 -4.85 -8.28
C LYS A 37 -15.39 -5.35 -6.84
N GLU A 38 -14.16 -5.33 -6.34
CA GLU A 38 -13.83 -5.69 -4.96
C GLU A 38 -14.22 -4.59 -3.94
N GLY A 39 -14.74 -3.46 -4.42
CA GLY A 39 -15.25 -2.38 -3.58
C GLY A 39 -14.17 -1.43 -3.04
N TYR A 40 -13.00 -1.39 -3.66
CA TYR A 40 -11.93 -0.45 -3.33
C TYR A 40 -12.05 0.86 -4.13
N ASP A 41 -11.54 1.95 -3.55
CA ASP A 41 -11.34 3.23 -4.25
C ASP A 41 -9.89 3.31 -4.76
N TYR A 42 -9.59 4.23 -5.68
CA TYR A 42 -8.24 4.39 -6.19
C TYR A 42 -7.92 5.82 -6.62
N VAL A 43 -6.62 6.13 -6.62
CA VAL A 43 -6.05 7.36 -7.17
C VAL A 43 -5.00 6.95 -8.19
N ILE A 44 -5.19 7.37 -9.43
CA ILE A 44 -4.29 7.12 -10.56
C ILE A 44 -4.19 8.40 -11.38
N LEU A 45 -3.06 8.60 -12.06
CA LEU A 45 -2.95 9.69 -13.04
C LEU A 45 -4.07 9.59 -14.09
N PRO A 46 -4.60 10.73 -14.59
CA PRO A 46 -5.52 10.75 -15.73
C PRO A 46 -4.91 10.11 -16.98
N GLU A 47 -5.74 9.54 -17.86
CA GLU A 47 -5.29 8.82 -19.09
C GLU A 47 -4.38 9.69 -19.95
N ASP A 48 -4.76 10.94 -20.13
CA ASP A 48 -4.10 11.96 -20.94
C ASP A 48 -2.93 12.67 -20.24
N ALA A 49 -2.61 12.33 -18.99
CA ALA A 49 -1.55 13.00 -18.23
C ALA A 49 -0.12 12.64 -18.67
N THR A 50 0.02 11.54 -19.42
CA THR A 50 1.29 11.05 -19.99
C THR A 50 1.19 10.96 -21.52
N PRO A 51 2.32 11.09 -22.26
CA PRO A 51 2.31 11.16 -23.73
C PRO A 51 1.65 9.98 -24.44
N THR A 52 1.55 8.83 -23.77
CA THR A 52 1.04 7.56 -24.31
C THR A 52 -0.45 7.33 -24.07
N GLY A 53 -1.14 8.21 -23.34
CA GLY A 53 -2.59 8.08 -23.09
C GLY A 53 -2.98 6.96 -22.11
N SER A 54 -2.01 6.31 -21.46
CA SER A 54 -2.20 5.18 -20.52
C SER A 54 -1.92 5.54 -19.06
N SER A 55 -1.60 6.80 -18.75
CA SER A 55 -1.16 7.24 -17.41
C SER A 55 0.08 6.51 -16.90
N SER A 56 0.82 5.85 -17.78
CA SER A 56 1.91 4.98 -17.44
C SER A 56 3.20 5.77 -17.22
N ILE A 57 3.93 5.42 -16.16
CA ILE A 57 5.16 6.12 -15.81
C ILE A 57 6.27 5.64 -16.73
N GLU A 58 6.72 6.52 -17.63
CA GLU A 58 7.79 6.24 -18.61
C GLU A 58 9.01 7.13 -18.39
N THR A 59 8.80 8.30 -17.79
CA THR A 59 9.86 9.27 -17.52
C THR A 59 9.91 9.62 -16.04
N ARG A 60 10.98 10.33 -15.65
CA ARG A 60 11.09 10.90 -14.31
C ARG A 60 10.00 11.94 -14.06
N GLU A 61 9.64 12.72 -15.07
CA GLU A 61 8.61 13.76 -14.97
C GLU A 61 7.23 13.17 -14.70
N ASP A 62 6.90 12.05 -15.33
CA ASP A 62 5.65 11.32 -15.05
C ASP A 62 5.62 10.81 -13.61
N GLY A 63 6.77 10.31 -13.12
CA GLY A 63 6.95 9.96 -11.71
C GLY A 63 6.65 11.13 -10.77
N LEU A 64 7.15 12.33 -11.09
CA LEU A 64 6.92 13.53 -10.27
C LEU A 64 5.46 14.01 -10.33
N LYS A 65 4.79 13.92 -11.48
CA LYS A 65 3.35 14.18 -11.60
C LYS A 65 2.55 13.23 -10.71
N CYS A 66 2.87 11.94 -10.75
CA CYS A 66 2.25 10.93 -9.90
C CYS A 66 2.48 11.23 -8.41
N ALA A 67 3.72 11.59 -8.04
CA ALA A 67 4.05 11.96 -6.66
C ALA A 67 3.22 13.15 -6.16
N LYS A 68 3.03 14.17 -7.01
CA LYS A 68 2.19 15.34 -6.69
C LYS A 68 0.75 14.92 -6.44
N LEU A 69 0.15 14.15 -7.36
CA LEU A 69 -1.22 13.64 -7.23
C LEU A 69 -1.40 12.81 -5.95
N PHE A 70 -0.44 11.94 -5.65
CA PHE A 70 -0.45 11.10 -4.46
C PHE A 70 -0.36 11.93 -3.18
N ARG A 71 0.48 12.97 -3.17
CA ARG A 71 0.60 13.90 -2.04
C ARG A 71 -0.69 14.69 -1.81
N GLU A 72 -1.35 15.16 -2.88
CA GLU A 72 -2.65 15.85 -2.80
C GLU A 72 -3.76 14.95 -2.25
N ASN A 73 -3.62 13.62 -2.40
CA ASN A 73 -4.56 12.62 -1.91
C ASN A 73 -4.02 11.80 -0.73
N ARG A 74 -3.01 12.31 -0.01
CA ARG A 74 -2.29 11.58 1.06
C ARG A 74 -3.21 10.99 2.11
N ASP A 75 -4.23 11.74 2.56
CA ASP A 75 -5.15 11.27 3.60
C ASP A 75 -6.11 10.19 3.10
N ARG A 76 -6.26 10.04 1.78
CA ARG A 76 -7.12 9.04 1.15
C ARG A 76 -6.37 7.73 0.92
N ILE A 77 -5.13 7.79 0.46
CA ILE A 77 -4.36 6.61 0.02
C ILE A 77 -3.88 5.80 1.22
N ASP A 78 -4.29 4.53 1.28
CA ASP A 78 -3.94 3.57 2.33
C ASP A 78 -2.80 2.62 1.91
N GLY A 79 -2.54 2.48 0.62
CA GLY A 79 -1.50 1.62 0.05
C GLY A 79 -1.25 1.96 -1.41
N ILE A 80 -0.11 1.55 -1.95
CA ILE A 80 0.26 1.76 -3.35
C ILE A 80 0.34 0.41 -4.07
N ILE A 81 -0.26 0.32 -5.24
CA ILE A 81 -0.16 -0.86 -6.13
C ILE A 81 0.65 -0.43 -7.36
N VAL A 82 1.79 -1.07 -7.57
CA VAL A 82 2.58 -0.98 -8.79
C VAL A 82 2.25 -2.18 -9.65
N SER A 83 1.71 -1.95 -10.84
CA SER A 83 1.40 -2.99 -11.82
C SER A 83 2.23 -2.81 -13.08
N LEU A 84 2.90 -3.88 -13.48
CA LEU A 84 3.85 -3.90 -14.58
C LEU A 84 3.27 -4.72 -15.74
N PRO A 85 2.70 -4.06 -16.77
CA PRO A 85 2.35 -4.70 -18.03
C PRO A 85 3.58 -5.26 -18.76
N ASN A 86 4.73 -4.62 -18.61
CA ASN A 86 5.99 -4.91 -19.29
C ASN A 86 7.20 -4.41 -18.45
N PHE A 87 8.39 -4.26 -19.05
CA PHE A 87 9.55 -3.67 -18.38
C PHE A 87 9.32 -2.17 -18.08
N GLY A 88 8.86 -1.86 -16.88
CA GLY A 88 8.62 -0.50 -16.42
C GLY A 88 9.87 0.35 -16.19
N PHE A 89 9.71 1.68 -16.19
CA PHE A 89 10.78 2.61 -15.82
C PHE A 89 10.90 2.75 -14.29
N GLU A 90 11.76 1.92 -13.69
CA GLU A 90 11.93 1.82 -12.23
C GLU A 90 12.28 3.15 -11.55
N ILE A 91 13.07 4.01 -12.21
CA ILE A 91 13.44 5.32 -11.65
C ILE A 91 12.19 6.20 -11.52
N GLY A 92 11.32 6.22 -12.53
CA GLY A 92 10.07 6.98 -12.48
C GLY A 92 9.15 6.48 -11.36
N ILE A 93 9.02 5.16 -11.23
CA ILE A 93 8.18 4.51 -10.19
C ILE A 93 8.72 4.84 -8.79
N ILE A 94 10.03 4.75 -8.57
CA ILE A 94 10.62 5.12 -7.28
C ILE A 94 10.43 6.59 -6.97
N ASN A 95 10.61 7.48 -7.96
CA ASN A 95 10.36 8.91 -7.74
C ASN A 95 8.89 9.15 -7.36
N ALA A 96 7.93 8.46 -7.99
CA ALA A 96 6.52 8.57 -7.63
C ALA A 96 6.25 8.24 -6.16
N ILE A 97 6.85 7.16 -5.65
CA ILE A 97 6.64 6.68 -4.28
C ILE A 97 7.44 7.51 -3.27
N SER A 98 8.75 7.64 -3.50
CA SER A 98 9.69 8.31 -2.60
C SER A 98 9.39 9.80 -2.47
N VAL A 99 9.11 10.49 -3.59
CA VAL A 99 8.78 11.92 -3.55
C VAL A 99 7.39 12.16 -2.98
N ALA A 100 6.42 11.25 -3.11
CA ALA A 100 5.12 11.42 -2.47
C ALA A 100 5.21 11.32 -0.94
N ASP A 101 6.14 10.50 -0.44
CA ASP A 101 6.43 10.31 0.99
C ASP A 101 5.17 10.03 1.81
N LEU A 102 4.36 9.08 1.33
CA LEU A 102 3.10 8.69 1.98
C LEU A 102 3.33 7.69 3.13
N ASN A 103 4.47 6.99 3.13
CA ASN A 103 4.84 5.96 4.11
C ASN A 103 3.77 4.85 4.28
N VAL A 104 3.08 4.49 3.20
CA VAL A 104 2.08 3.41 3.12
C VAL A 104 2.68 2.14 2.49
N PRO A 105 2.10 0.95 2.71
CA PRO A 105 2.57 -0.28 2.08
C PRO A 105 2.53 -0.22 0.55
N VAL A 106 3.41 -1.00 -0.09
CA VAL A 106 3.50 -1.13 -1.55
C VAL A 106 3.31 -2.59 -1.98
N LEU A 107 2.46 -2.85 -2.97
CA LEU A 107 2.30 -4.14 -3.65
C LEU A 107 2.89 -4.03 -5.05
N VAL A 108 3.67 -5.04 -5.48
CA VAL A 108 4.21 -5.12 -6.85
C VAL A 108 3.64 -6.33 -7.59
N GLN A 109 2.89 -6.05 -8.65
CA GLN A 109 2.32 -7.04 -9.58
C GLN A 109 2.99 -6.90 -10.95
N ALA A 110 3.17 -8.03 -11.63
CA ALA A 110 3.69 -8.08 -12.99
C ALA A 110 2.95 -9.12 -13.82
N CYS A 111 2.75 -8.80 -15.10
CA CYS A 111 2.04 -9.65 -16.05
C CYS A 111 2.97 -10.73 -16.64
N ASP A 112 2.43 -11.93 -16.90
CA ASP A 112 3.17 -12.99 -17.59
C ASP A 112 3.49 -12.59 -19.03
N ASP A 113 4.66 -13.01 -19.53
CA ASP A 113 4.89 -13.16 -20.96
C ASP A 113 4.10 -14.36 -21.50
N GLU A 114 3.67 -14.29 -22.75
CA GLU A 114 3.10 -15.44 -23.45
C GLU A 114 4.20 -16.09 -24.29
N ASN A 115 4.38 -17.42 -24.16
CA ASN A 115 5.49 -18.16 -24.79
C ASN A 115 5.61 -17.92 -26.31
N ASP A 116 4.48 -17.75 -26.98
CA ASP A 116 4.42 -17.62 -28.44
C ASP A 116 4.37 -16.15 -28.92
N LYS A 117 4.40 -15.18 -28.00
CA LYS A 117 4.21 -13.75 -28.29
C LYS A 117 5.43 -12.92 -27.87
N VAL A 118 6.56 -13.20 -28.51
CA VAL A 118 7.85 -12.52 -28.29
C VAL A 118 8.15 -11.42 -29.31
N ASP A 119 7.18 -11.07 -30.16
CA ASP A 119 7.32 -9.97 -31.12
C ASP A 119 7.31 -8.59 -30.41
N LEU A 120 7.68 -7.55 -31.15
CA LEU A 120 7.84 -6.19 -30.60
C LEU A 120 6.53 -5.62 -30.02
N ASP A 121 5.37 -6.03 -30.54
CA ASP A 121 4.09 -5.47 -30.16
C ASP A 121 3.47 -6.18 -28.95
N SER A 122 3.87 -7.44 -28.71
CA SER A 122 3.30 -8.29 -27.66
C SER A 122 4.24 -8.60 -26.49
N ARG A 123 5.56 -8.44 -26.67
CA ARG A 123 6.56 -8.72 -25.63
C ARG A 123 6.32 -7.86 -24.41
N ARG A 124 6.39 -8.47 -23.21
CA ARG A 124 6.22 -7.76 -21.94
C ARG A 124 7.55 -7.63 -21.20
N ASP A 125 8.29 -8.72 -20.99
CA ASP A 125 9.51 -8.68 -20.16
C ASP A 125 9.24 -8.11 -18.74
N ALA A 126 8.01 -8.34 -18.25
CA ALA A 126 7.49 -7.71 -17.04
C ALA A 126 8.13 -8.28 -15.77
N PHE A 127 8.58 -9.54 -15.80
CA PHE A 127 9.29 -10.14 -14.68
C PHE A 127 10.63 -9.46 -14.41
N CYS A 128 11.42 -9.19 -15.46
CA CYS A 128 12.67 -8.43 -15.33
C CYS A 128 12.38 -7.00 -14.84
N GLY A 129 11.32 -6.38 -15.34
CA GLY A 129 10.82 -5.10 -14.82
C GLY A 129 10.50 -5.15 -13.32
N LYS A 130 9.84 -6.21 -12.86
CA LYS A 130 9.52 -6.42 -11.44
C LYS A 130 10.77 -6.56 -10.58
N ILE A 131 11.74 -7.36 -11.01
CA ILE A 131 13.03 -7.49 -10.32
C ILE A 131 13.70 -6.12 -10.21
N SER A 132 13.72 -5.34 -11.31
CA SER A 132 14.29 -4.00 -11.35
C SER A 132 13.62 -3.06 -10.33
N VAL A 133 12.29 -2.99 -10.34
CA VAL A 133 11.50 -2.16 -9.40
C VAL A 133 11.70 -2.60 -7.95
N CYS A 134 11.59 -3.89 -7.66
CA CYS A 134 11.74 -4.43 -6.30
C CYS A 134 13.16 -4.22 -5.76
N ASN A 135 14.19 -4.39 -6.59
CA ASN A 135 15.57 -4.09 -6.21
C ASN A 135 15.76 -2.60 -5.87
N ASN A 136 15.12 -1.72 -6.62
CA ASN A 136 15.15 -0.29 -6.34
C ASN A 136 14.39 0.06 -5.04
N LEU A 137 13.20 -0.52 -4.80
CA LEU A 137 12.47 -0.35 -3.54
C LEU A 137 13.33 -0.79 -2.33
N TYR A 138 14.02 -1.93 -2.47
CA TYR A 138 14.94 -2.44 -1.47
C TYR A 138 16.10 -1.46 -1.19
N GLN A 139 16.76 -0.95 -2.23
CA GLN A 139 17.86 0.02 -2.07
C GLN A 139 17.44 1.33 -1.42
N TYR A 140 16.20 1.77 -1.65
CA TYR A 140 15.63 2.97 -1.02
C TYR A 140 15.03 2.70 0.37
N GLY A 141 15.09 1.47 0.87
CA GLY A 141 14.52 1.10 2.17
C GLY A 141 13.00 1.18 2.22
N ILE A 142 12.32 1.08 1.08
CA ILE A 142 10.86 1.12 0.99
C ILE A 142 10.31 -0.32 1.12
N PRO A 143 9.56 -0.64 2.19
CA PRO A 143 8.98 -1.96 2.35
C PRO A 143 7.91 -2.24 1.29
N PHE A 144 7.95 -3.43 0.69
CA PHE A 144 6.97 -3.88 -0.28
C PHE A 144 6.60 -5.34 -0.05
N THR A 145 5.49 -5.76 -0.67
CA THR A 145 5.09 -7.15 -0.79
C THR A 145 4.89 -7.50 -2.25
N ASP A 146 5.14 -8.76 -2.58
CA ASP A 146 4.83 -9.34 -3.87
C ASP A 146 3.45 -10.01 -3.87
N THR A 147 2.99 -10.29 -5.07
CA THR A 147 1.89 -11.21 -5.40
C THR A 147 2.21 -12.66 -5.07
N THR A 148 1.18 -13.51 -5.07
CA THR A 148 1.29 -14.96 -4.81
C THR A 148 2.24 -15.68 -5.77
N LEU A 149 2.25 -15.27 -7.05
CA LEU A 149 3.20 -15.74 -8.06
C LEU A 149 4.13 -14.61 -8.49
N HIS A 150 5.30 -14.96 -9.04
CA HIS A 150 6.27 -14.00 -9.56
C HIS A 150 5.64 -13.09 -10.63
N THR A 151 4.91 -13.70 -11.55
CA THR A 151 4.06 -13.07 -12.55
C THR A 151 2.75 -13.84 -12.63
N TYR A 152 1.69 -13.17 -13.07
CA TYR A 152 0.48 -13.82 -13.56
C TYR A 152 -0.25 -12.90 -14.56
N SER A 153 -1.08 -13.46 -15.44
CA SER A 153 -2.01 -12.65 -16.25
C SER A 153 -2.90 -11.74 -15.41
N ILE A 154 -3.05 -10.47 -15.79
CA ILE A 154 -3.91 -9.49 -15.09
C ILE A 154 -5.39 -9.93 -15.01
N TYR A 155 -5.79 -10.91 -15.83
CA TYR A 155 -7.13 -11.51 -15.84
C TYR A 155 -7.28 -12.72 -14.89
N SER A 156 -6.22 -13.09 -14.18
CA SER A 156 -6.24 -14.20 -13.23
C SER A 156 -7.11 -13.90 -12.02
N ASP A 157 -7.84 -14.90 -11.54
CA ASP A 157 -8.60 -14.83 -10.28
C ASP A 157 -7.69 -14.53 -9.07
N LEU A 158 -6.38 -14.82 -9.19
CA LEU A 158 -5.38 -14.49 -8.18
C LEU A 158 -5.27 -12.98 -7.94
N LEU A 159 -5.59 -12.13 -8.93
CA LEU A 159 -5.48 -10.68 -8.80
C LEU A 159 -6.37 -10.17 -7.66
N ALA A 160 -7.64 -10.59 -7.64
CA ALA A 160 -8.58 -10.20 -6.59
C ALA A 160 -8.12 -10.73 -5.22
N ALA A 161 -7.63 -11.97 -5.17
CA ALA A 161 -7.13 -12.56 -3.92
C ALA A 161 -5.92 -11.79 -3.35
N ASP A 162 -4.95 -11.43 -4.19
CA ASP A 162 -3.76 -10.68 -3.78
C ASP A 162 -4.08 -9.24 -3.40
N ILE A 163 -4.98 -8.56 -4.12
CA ILE A 163 -5.47 -7.23 -3.74
C ILE A 163 -6.17 -7.28 -2.38
N ASN A 164 -7.02 -8.29 -2.13
CA ASN A 164 -7.72 -8.45 -0.85
C ASN A 164 -6.78 -8.75 0.31
N LYS A 165 -5.77 -9.59 0.08
CA LYS A 165 -4.69 -9.85 1.03
C LYS A 165 -3.90 -8.56 1.32
N PHE A 166 -3.54 -7.82 0.28
CA PHE A 166 -2.84 -6.54 0.42
C PHE A 166 -3.66 -5.49 1.16
N ALA A 167 -4.97 -5.43 0.92
CA ALA A 167 -5.87 -4.57 1.68
C ALA A 167 -5.86 -4.92 3.18
N ALA A 168 -5.77 -6.20 3.52
CA ALA A 168 -5.64 -6.64 4.91
C ALA A 168 -4.30 -6.19 5.52
N ILE A 169 -3.20 -6.32 4.77
CA ILE A 169 -1.88 -5.81 5.17
C ILE A 169 -1.94 -4.30 5.42
N CYS A 170 -2.55 -3.52 4.51
CA CYS A 170 -2.71 -2.07 4.67
C CYS A 170 -3.48 -1.71 5.95
N ARG A 171 -4.57 -2.41 6.26
CA ARG A 171 -5.33 -2.20 7.51
C ARG A 171 -4.46 -2.42 8.75
N VAL A 172 -3.67 -3.49 8.77
CA VAL A 172 -2.81 -3.82 9.91
C VAL A 172 -1.68 -2.81 10.05
N VAL A 173 -0.93 -2.54 8.97
CA VAL A 173 0.22 -1.63 9.01
C VAL A 173 -0.21 -0.21 9.35
N ASN A 174 -1.26 0.32 8.71
CA ASN A 174 -1.75 1.67 8.97
C ASN A 174 -2.35 1.81 10.37
N GLY A 175 -2.95 0.75 10.92
CA GLY A 175 -3.45 0.72 12.29
C GLY A 175 -2.34 0.67 13.34
N LEU A 176 -1.24 -0.06 13.06
CA LEU A 176 -0.14 -0.24 14.00
C LEU A 176 0.86 0.93 14.00
N ARG A 177 1.18 1.53 12.85
CA ARG A 177 2.21 2.58 12.72
C ARG A 177 1.92 3.88 13.50
N HIS A 178 0.71 4.01 14.06
CA HIS A 178 0.29 5.12 14.92
C HIS A 178 -0.35 4.63 16.22
N ALA A 179 -0.19 3.35 16.57
CA ALA A 179 -0.82 2.77 17.74
C ALA A 179 -0.27 3.40 19.03
N ARG A 180 -1.16 3.63 19.99
CA ARG A 180 -0.84 4.09 21.33
C ARG A 180 -1.22 3.00 22.33
N ILE A 181 -0.23 2.42 22.99
CA ILE A 181 -0.42 1.31 23.93
C ILE A 181 -0.33 1.85 25.34
N GLY A 182 -1.44 1.80 26.08
CA GLY A 182 -1.45 2.08 27.52
C GLY A 182 -0.82 0.92 28.29
N ALA A 183 0.29 1.16 28.99
CA ALA A 183 0.96 0.14 29.81
C ALA A 183 0.68 0.40 31.29
N ILE A 184 -0.02 -0.53 31.96
CA ILE A 184 -0.34 -0.43 33.39
C ILE A 184 0.54 -1.39 34.17
N GLY A 185 1.31 -0.84 35.12
CA GLY A 185 2.24 -1.61 35.94
C GLY A 185 3.49 -2.04 35.17
N THR A 186 4.27 -2.93 35.77
CA THR A 186 5.48 -3.51 35.18
C THR A 186 5.25 -4.96 34.79
N ARG A 187 6.11 -5.50 33.93
CA ARG A 187 6.06 -6.94 33.61
C ARG A 187 6.21 -7.79 34.88
N PRO A 188 5.62 -9.01 34.92
CA PRO A 188 5.90 -9.96 35.99
C PRO A 188 7.40 -10.28 36.11
N ALA A 189 7.91 -10.36 37.35
CA ALA A 189 9.33 -10.53 37.63
C ALA A 189 9.91 -11.83 37.00
N GLY A 190 9.16 -12.94 37.12
CA GLY A 190 9.57 -14.27 36.64
C GLY A 190 9.50 -14.48 35.12
N PHE A 191 8.91 -13.56 34.36
CA PHE A 191 8.75 -13.70 32.92
C PHE A 191 9.66 -12.73 32.17
N GLN A 192 10.83 -13.21 31.74
CA GLN A 192 11.77 -12.41 30.94
C GLN A 192 11.37 -12.33 29.46
N THR A 193 10.57 -13.28 28.97
CA THR A 193 10.11 -13.36 27.57
C THR A 193 9.17 -12.23 27.17
N VAL A 194 8.56 -11.55 28.14
CA VAL A 194 7.64 -10.41 27.92
C VAL A 194 8.34 -9.05 28.02
N ARG A 195 9.68 -9.01 27.96
CA ARG A 195 10.43 -7.75 27.86
C ARG A 195 10.17 -7.11 26.50
N ALA A 196 9.89 -5.81 26.52
CA ALA A 196 9.76 -5.00 25.32
C ALA A 196 10.69 -3.79 25.40
N SER A 197 11.13 -3.29 24.25
CA SER A 197 11.91 -2.06 24.14
C SER A 197 11.00 -0.94 23.64
N GLU A 198 10.68 0.01 24.52
CA GLU A 198 9.89 1.19 24.16
C GLU A 198 10.58 2.00 23.04
N LYS A 199 11.92 2.03 23.03
CA LYS A 199 12.70 2.65 21.95
C LYS A 199 12.44 2.00 20.59
N LEU A 200 12.36 0.66 20.53
CA LEU A 200 12.09 -0.06 19.28
C LEU A 200 10.63 0.13 18.84
N LEU A 201 9.70 0.12 19.80
CA LEU A 201 8.28 0.41 19.52
C LEU A 201 8.13 1.82 18.95
N GLN A 202 8.76 2.82 19.56
CA GLN A 202 8.74 4.19 19.08
C GLN A 202 9.36 4.33 17.68
N ALA A 203 10.48 3.65 17.41
CA ALA A 203 11.10 3.63 16.09
C ALA A 203 10.18 3.02 15.01
N SER A 204 9.26 2.12 15.39
CA SER A 204 8.21 1.57 14.52
C SER A 204 6.92 2.40 14.44
N GLY A 205 6.90 3.59 15.06
CA GLY A 205 5.73 4.48 15.11
C GLY A 205 4.73 4.16 16.24
N ILE A 206 5.00 3.15 17.07
CA ILE A 206 4.15 2.74 18.20
C ILE A 206 4.56 3.50 19.45
N THR A 207 3.62 4.21 20.08
CA THR A 207 3.88 4.93 21.33
C THR A 207 3.38 4.13 22.53
N VAL A 208 4.25 3.88 23.51
CA VAL A 208 3.83 3.33 24.81
C VAL A 208 3.53 4.50 25.75
N VAL A 209 2.39 4.44 26.44
CA VAL A 209 1.97 5.45 27.41
C VAL A 209 1.90 4.78 28.78
N PRO A 210 2.86 5.03 29.69
CA PRO A 210 2.82 4.49 31.04
C PRO A 210 1.64 5.06 31.84
N GLY A 211 0.81 4.17 32.38
CA GLY A 211 -0.32 4.50 33.25
C GLY A 211 -0.11 3.97 34.66
N LYS A 212 -0.37 4.80 35.68
CA LYS A 212 -0.43 4.33 37.06
C LYS A 212 -1.75 3.62 37.31
N HIS A 213 -1.71 2.54 38.09
CA HIS A 213 -2.90 1.78 38.47
C HIS A 213 -3.94 2.66 39.21
N SER A 214 -3.47 3.59 40.05
CA SER A 214 -4.34 4.57 40.73
C SER A 214 -5.04 5.53 39.78
N ALA A 215 -4.41 5.89 38.65
CA ALA A 215 -5.02 6.76 37.63
C ALA A 215 -6.04 6.01 36.75
N SER A 216 -5.90 4.68 36.60
CA SER A 216 -6.88 3.84 35.89
C SER A 216 -8.16 3.65 36.71
N CYS A 217 -8.04 3.54 38.04
CA CYS A 217 -9.20 3.51 38.94
C CYS A 217 -10.03 4.80 38.93
N VAL A 218 -9.46 5.97 38.62
CA VAL A 218 -10.25 7.22 38.50
C VAL A 218 -11.21 7.18 37.32
N PHE A 219 -10.85 6.49 36.23
CA PHE A 219 -11.72 6.29 35.07
C PHE A 219 -12.82 5.24 35.30
N PHE A 220 -12.62 4.31 36.24
CA PHE A 220 -13.59 3.28 36.62
C PHE A 220 -14.26 3.55 37.99
N SER A 221 -13.99 4.70 38.60
CA SER A 221 -14.60 5.09 39.87
C SER A 221 -16.05 5.55 39.59
N PRO A 222 -17.05 5.16 40.41
CA PRO A 222 -18.46 5.51 40.19
C PRO A 222 -18.76 7.02 40.21
N LEU A 223 -17.79 7.85 40.56
CA LEU A 223 -17.92 9.31 40.64
C LEU A 223 -18.10 10.03 39.28
N PHE A 224 -17.98 9.32 38.15
CA PHE A 224 -18.22 9.85 36.80
C PHE A 224 -19.20 9.00 35.96
N LEU A 225 -20.12 8.24 36.59
CA LEU A 225 -21.33 7.83 35.88
C LEU A 225 -22.35 8.98 35.92
N PRO A 226 -22.79 9.56 34.79
CA PRO A 226 -24.07 10.26 34.78
C PRO A 226 -25.14 9.24 35.17
N THR A 227 -25.89 9.58 36.20
CA THR A 227 -27.07 8.90 36.73
C THR A 227 -27.97 8.37 35.61
N PHE A 228 -27.82 7.10 35.24
CA PHE A 228 -28.91 6.30 34.70
C PHE A 228 -29.53 5.56 35.89
N VAL A 229 -30.40 6.29 36.62
CA VAL A 229 -31.36 5.67 37.53
C VAL A 229 -32.45 5.10 36.64
N ALA A 230 -32.40 3.80 36.37
CA ALA A 230 -33.57 3.05 35.96
C ALA A 230 -34.33 2.66 37.25
N SER A 231 -35.48 3.28 37.45
CA SER A 231 -36.49 2.83 38.41
C SER A 231 -37.17 1.58 37.86
N LEU A 232 -37.23 0.53 38.69
CA LEU A 232 -38.11 -0.66 38.66
C LEU A 232 -38.20 -1.46 37.34
#